data_AF-A0A1S1P3L0-F1
#
_entry.id   AF-A0A1S1P3L0-F1
#
_cell.length_a   1.000
_cell.length_b   1.000
_cell.length_c   1.000
_cell.angle_alpha   90.00
_cell.angle_beta   90.00
_cell.angle_gamma   90.00
#
_symmetry.space_group_name_H-M   'P 1'
#
loop_
_entity.id
_entity.type
_entity.pdbx_description
1 polymer ?
#
loop_
_entity_poly.entity_id
_entity_poly.type
_entity_poly.pdbx_seq_one_letter_code
_entity_poly.pdbx_strand_id
1 'polypeptide(L)'
;MRRVFLVRHASHDRLGKVLCGRMPDVSLSARGRAEAEAMATALARRLAPDLHTSPTEQDRAPLLALAGRREEIELAQHEAPRYPLPAAYPQGGEERTRLAPVSDGERTPRSGIRVLSSPQTRTRETAAPLAQKLAAAIEIADEIDEIEFGAWTGRAFAEFDSDPAWVAWNAERATARPPGGESMGEAQAR
;
A
#
# COMPACT_ATOMS: atom_id res chain seq x y z
N MET A 1 1.66 16.86 19.86
CA MET A 1 1.62 16.81 18.38
C MET A 1 1.48 15.36 17.94
N ARG A 2 0.60 15.07 16.97
CA ARG A 2 0.41 13.72 16.39
C ARG A 2 1.25 13.63 15.11
N ARG A 3 1.94 12.52 14.88
CA ARG A 3 2.69 12.26 13.63
C ARG A 3 2.00 11.13 12.88
N VAL A 4 1.81 11.31 11.58
CA VAL A 4 1.22 10.31 10.69
C VAL A 4 2.27 9.90 9.65
N PHE A 5 2.39 8.60 9.41
CA PHE A 5 3.26 8.05 8.36
C PHE A 5 2.35 7.32 7.37
N LEU A 6 2.37 7.75 6.11
CA LEU A 6 1.61 7.12 5.04
C LEU A 6 2.52 6.15 4.29
N VAL A 7 2.05 4.91 4.17
CA VAL A 7 2.80 3.81 3.54
C VAL A 7 1.93 3.18 2.47
N ARG A 8 2.44 3.11 1.24
CA ARG A 8 1.82 2.32 0.17
C ARG A 8 2.05 0.83 0.44
N HIS A 9 1.11 -0.04 0.03
CA HIS A 9 1.39 -1.47 0.03
C HIS A 9 2.64 -1.81 -0.80
N ALA A 10 3.36 -2.85 -0.39
CA ALA A 10 4.51 -3.36 -1.12
C ALA A 10 4.08 -4.08 -2.41
N SER A 11 5.05 -4.50 -3.21
CA SER A 11 4.79 -5.09 -4.54
C SER A 11 3.99 -6.39 -4.51
N HIS A 12 3.16 -6.61 -5.52
CA HIS A 12 2.49 -7.90 -5.81
C HIS A 12 2.64 -8.26 -7.29
N ASP A 13 2.39 -9.51 -7.67
CA ASP A 13 2.72 -10.02 -9.02
C ASP A 13 1.91 -9.38 -10.17
N ARG A 14 0.78 -8.77 -9.82
CA ARG A 14 -0.14 -8.07 -10.73
C ARG A 14 0.14 -6.57 -10.85
N LEU A 15 1.08 -6.04 -10.05
CA LEU A 15 1.36 -4.60 -10.00
C LEU A 15 1.81 -4.10 -11.38
N GLY A 16 1.18 -3.04 -11.87
CA GLY A 16 1.45 -2.48 -13.19
C GLY A 16 0.93 -3.33 -14.36
N LYS A 17 0.28 -4.47 -14.10
CA LYS A 17 -0.28 -5.35 -15.14
C LYS A 17 -1.81 -5.39 -15.10
N VAL A 18 -2.41 -5.36 -13.91
CA VAL A 18 -3.85 -5.47 -13.69
C VAL A 18 -4.33 -4.36 -12.75
N LEU A 19 -5.47 -3.74 -13.05
CA LEU A 19 -6.12 -2.79 -12.15
C LEU A 19 -6.81 -3.57 -11.02
N CYS A 20 -6.12 -3.74 -9.90
CA CYS A 20 -6.58 -4.64 -8.84
C CYS A 20 -7.67 -4.06 -7.95
N GLY A 21 -7.76 -2.75 -7.76
CA GLY A 21 -8.79 -2.13 -6.90
C GLY A 21 -8.97 -2.85 -5.56
N ARG A 22 -10.23 -3.17 -5.25
CA ARG A 22 -10.65 -3.93 -4.07
C ARG A 22 -10.69 -5.45 -4.28
N MET A 23 -10.05 -5.99 -5.33
CA MET A 23 -10.00 -7.44 -5.55
C MET A 23 -9.55 -8.19 -4.27
N PRO A 24 -10.29 -9.23 -3.85
CA PRO A 24 -9.85 -10.08 -2.76
C PRO A 24 -8.58 -10.84 -3.16
N ASP A 25 -7.85 -11.31 -2.16
CA ASP A 25 -6.74 -12.26 -2.31
C ASP A 25 -5.57 -11.81 -3.21
N VAL A 26 -5.41 -10.50 -3.41
CA VAL A 26 -4.17 -9.94 -3.96
C VAL A 26 -3.14 -9.84 -2.84
N SER A 27 -2.27 -10.84 -2.76
CA SER A 27 -1.13 -10.92 -1.82
C SER A 27 0.17 -10.38 -2.40
N LEU A 28 1.13 -10.08 -1.52
CA LEU A 28 2.47 -9.62 -1.87
C LEU A 28 3.27 -10.70 -2.60
N SER A 29 4.12 -10.25 -3.53
CA SER A 29 5.12 -11.11 -4.16
C SER A 29 6.28 -11.39 -3.20
N ALA A 30 7.20 -12.28 -3.56
CA ALA A 30 8.43 -12.49 -2.77
C ALA A 30 9.22 -11.19 -2.58
N ARG A 31 9.32 -10.39 -3.66
CA ARG A 31 9.90 -9.04 -3.61
C ARG A 31 9.09 -8.12 -2.69
N GLY A 32 7.77 -8.12 -2.78
CA GLY A 32 6.92 -7.31 -1.92
C GLY A 32 7.08 -7.62 -0.44
N ARG A 33 7.23 -8.89 -0.08
CA ARG A 33 7.51 -9.29 1.31
C ARG A 33 8.86 -8.74 1.80
N ALA A 34 9.90 -8.80 0.96
CA ALA A 34 11.20 -8.21 1.29
C ALA A 34 11.12 -6.67 1.43
N GLU A 35 10.36 -6.00 0.56
CA GLU A 35 10.08 -4.56 0.64
C GLU A 35 9.37 -4.19 1.94
N ALA A 36 8.36 -4.97 2.35
CA ALA A 36 7.62 -4.78 3.60
C ALA A 36 8.52 -4.96 4.83
N GLU A 37 9.37 -5.98 4.85
CA GLU A 37 10.31 -6.23 5.95
C GLU A 37 11.35 -5.10 6.10
N ALA A 38 11.90 -4.63 4.98
CA ALA A 38 12.87 -3.54 4.97
C ALA A 38 12.23 -2.23 5.47
N MET A 39 11.02 -1.91 4.99
CA MET A 39 10.24 -0.76 5.44
C MET A 39 9.95 -0.85 6.95
N ALA A 40 9.51 -2.01 7.42
CA ALA A 40 9.18 -2.24 8.83
C ALA A 40 10.39 -2.06 9.74
N THR A 41 11.55 -2.61 9.36
CA THR A 41 12.80 -2.44 10.12
C THR A 41 13.20 -0.98 10.24
N ALA A 42 13.09 -0.22 9.15
CA ALA A 42 13.42 1.19 9.17
C ALA A 42 12.46 2.05 10.01
N LEU A 43 11.15 1.81 9.89
CA LEU A 43 10.16 2.54 10.67
C LEU A 43 10.24 2.16 12.15
N ALA A 44 10.44 0.90 12.50
CA ALA A 44 10.62 0.47 13.88
C ALA A 44 11.83 1.16 14.54
N ARG A 45 12.98 1.24 13.85
CA ARG A 45 14.16 1.99 14.34
C ARG A 45 13.86 3.45 14.63
N ARG A 46 12.97 4.08 13.86
CA ARG A 46 12.60 5.48 14.01
C ARG A 46 11.55 5.71 15.09
N LEU A 47 10.59 4.80 15.21
CA LEU A 47 9.41 4.94 16.08
C LEU A 47 9.63 4.36 17.47
N ALA A 48 10.46 3.33 17.59
CA ALA A 48 10.78 2.64 18.83
C ALA A 48 12.29 2.29 18.88
N PRO A 49 13.17 3.30 18.96
CA PRO A 49 14.62 3.08 18.97
C PRO A 49 15.09 2.23 20.17
N ASP A 50 14.33 2.24 21.28
CA ASP A 50 14.53 1.43 22.48
C ASP A 50 14.32 -0.07 22.25
N LEU A 51 13.56 -0.46 21.21
CA LEU A 51 13.33 -1.86 20.84
C LEU A 51 14.44 -2.46 19.98
N HIS A 52 15.37 -1.63 19.51
CA HIS A 52 16.46 -2.05 18.64
C HIS A 52 17.82 -1.78 19.29
N THR A 53 17.99 -2.30 20.51
CA THR A 53 19.30 -2.41 21.16
C THR A 53 19.97 -3.75 20.82
N SER A 54 20.42 -3.89 19.58
CA SER A 54 21.71 -4.52 19.27
C SER A 54 22.16 -4.05 17.87
N PRO A 55 23.35 -3.45 17.75
CA PRO A 55 23.86 -3.01 16.47
C PRO A 55 24.55 -4.21 15.80
N THR A 56 23.88 -4.82 14.83
CA THR A 56 24.60 -5.53 13.77
C THR A 56 24.18 -5.01 12.40
N GLU A 57 25.22 -4.76 11.64
CA GLU A 57 25.27 -4.19 10.30
C GLU A 57 24.47 -5.03 9.31
N GLN A 58 23.47 -4.42 8.67
CA GLN A 58 23.27 -4.46 7.22
C GLN A 58 22.02 -3.65 6.85
N ASP A 59 21.99 -3.23 5.59
CA ASP A 59 20.86 -2.60 4.90
C ASP A 59 20.70 -1.08 5.04
N ARG A 60 21.64 -0.37 4.41
CA ARG A 60 21.35 0.91 3.74
C ARG A 60 20.65 0.63 2.40
N ALA A 61 19.42 0.11 2.42
CA ALA A 61 18.55 0.15 1.25
C ALA A 61 17.81 1.50 1.20
N PRO A 62 17.67 2.16 0.03
CA PRO A 62 17.03 3.46 -0.04
C PRO A 62 15.53 3.36 0.29
N LEU A 63 15.19 3.84 1.48
CA LEU A 63 13.84 3.95 2.07
C LEU A 63 12.85 4.87 1.32
N LEU A 64 13.19 5.33 0.12
CA LEU A 64 12.55 6.51 -0.48
C LEU A 64 11.34 6.21 -1.38
N ALA A 65 10.91 4.95 -1.53
CA ALA A 65 9.79 4.61 -2.40
C ALA A 65 8.46 4.30 -1.66
N LEU A 66 8.49 3.99 -0.37
CA LEU A 66 7.30 3.54 0.39
C LEU A 66 6.81 4.55 1.44
N ALA A 67 7.70 5.38 1.99
CA ALA A 67 7.35 6.46 2.91
C ALA A 67 7.28 7.77 2.13
N GLY A 68 6.06 8.25 1.86
CA GLY A 68 5.83 9.57 1.27
C GLY A 68 6.57 10.65 2.06
N ARG A 69 7.15 11.61 1.35
CA ARG A 69 7.97 12.70 1.93
C ARG A 69 7.18 13.49 2.98
N ARG A 70 7.89 13.93 4.03
CA ARG A 70 7.43 14.96 4.97
C ARG A 70 7.32 16.28 4.23
N GLU A 71 6.11 16.77 3.98
CA GLU A 71 5.81 18.21 3.92
C GLU A 71 4.44 18.41 4.58
N GLU A 72 4.27 19.55 5.23
CA GLU A 72 3.06 19.95 5.95
C GLU A 72 1.83 19.78 5.06
N ILE A 73 0.72 19.34 5.65
CA ILE A 73 -0.57 19.26 4.94
C ILE A 73 -1.04 20.69 4.70
N GLU A 74 -0.52 21.30 3.65
CA GLU A 74 -1.17 22.37 2.94
C GLU A 74 -2.06 21.66 1.89
N LEU A 75 -3.37 21.90 1.96
CA LEU A 75 -4.36 21.42 0.99
C LEU A 75 -4.10 22.08 -0.37
N ALA A 76 -3.02 21.67 -1.03
CA ALA A 76 -2.70 22.11 -2.37
C ALA A 76 -3.42 21.18 -3.37
N GLN A 77 -4.18 21.79 -4.26
CA GLN A 77 -4.92 21.17 -5.37
C GLN A 77 -3.98 20.58 -6.44
N HIS A 78 -2.98 19.79 -6.04
CA HIS A 78 -1.95 19.28 -6.93
C HIS A 78 -2.34 17.98 -7.61
N GLU A 79 -2.19 18.00 -8.92
CA GLU A 79 -2.46 16.96 -9.91
C GLU A 79 -2.11 15.56 -9.38
N ALA A 80 -3.14 14.71 -9.25
CA ALA A 80 -2.94 13.28 -9.05
C ALA A 80 -1.93 12.75 -10.07
N PRO A 81 -1.00 11.85 -9.69
CA PRO A 81 -0.03 11.31 -10.63
C PRO A 81 -0.77 10.72 -11.83
N ARG A 82 -0.63 11.37 -13.00
CA ARG A 82 -1.04 10.86 -14.30
C ARG A 82 -0.25 9.58 -14.48
N TYR A 83 -0.90 8.42 -14.38
CA TYR A 83 -0.24 7.10 -14.47
C TYR A 83 0.62 7.07 -15.74
N PRO A 84 1.96 7.17 -15.66
CA PRO A 84 2.78 6.85 -16.79
C PRO A 84 2.82 5.32 -16.85
N LEU A 85 2.61 4.74 -18.03
CA LEU A 85 2.91 3.32 -18.25
C LEU A 85 4.37 3.07 -17.83
N PRO A 86 4.67 2.19 -16.85
CA PRO A 86 6.05 1.88 -16.53
C PRO A 86 6.67 1.05 -17.65
N ALA A 87 7.94 1.31 -17.95
CA ALA A 87 8.77 0.41 -18.75
C ALA A 87 8.73 -1.02 -18.17
N ALA A 88 8.74 -2.01 -19.06
CA ALA A 88 8.53 -3.43 -18.76
C ALA A 88 9.30 -3.93 -17.52
N TYR A 89 8.60 -4.50 -16.55
CA TYR A 89 9.19 -5.16 -15.39
C TYR A 89 9.64 -6.60 -15.75
N PRO A 90 10.89 -7.00 -15.45
CA PRO A 90 11.37 -8.33 -15.77
C PRO A 90 10.67 -9.41 -14.93
N GLN A 91 10.30 -10.50 -15.59
CA GLN A 91 9.60 -11.67 -15.03
C GLN A 91 10.63 -12.60 -14.36
N GLY A 92 10.33 -13.15 -13.19
CA GLY A 92 11.22 -14.10 -12.53
C GLY A 92 10.52 -15.02 -11.53
N GLY A 93 10.51 -16.32 -11.87
CA GLY A 93 10.73 -17.49 -10.99
C GLY A 93 9.76 -17.75 -9.83
N GLU A 94 8.93 -18.78 -9.97
CA GLU A 94 8.01 -19.27 -8.94
C GLU A 94 8.74 -19.98 -7.79
N GLU A 95 8.63 -19.47 -6.56
CA GLU A 95 8.78 -20.29 -5.36
C GLU A 95 7.75 -19.87 -4.30
N ARG A 96 6.86 -20.81 -3.97
CA ARG A 96 5.68 -20.59 -3.12
C ARG A 96 6.01 -20.91 -1.65
N THR A 97 6.57 -19.95 -0.93
CA THR A 97 6.65 -20.05 0.55
C THR A 97 5.30 -19.64 1.14
N ARG A 98 4.56 -20.60 1.70
CA ARG A 98 3.35 -20.32 2.50
C ARG A 98 3.75 -19.68 3.82
N LEU A 99 3.35 -18.44 4.05
CA LEU A 99 3.35 -17.82 5.38
C LEU A 99 2.10 -18.30 6.14
N ALA A 100 2.28 -18.67 7.40
CA ALA A 100 1.21 -19.12 8.29
C ALA A 100 0.24 -17.97 8.63
N PRO A 101 -1.04 -18.27 8.94
CA PRO A 101 -2.00 -17.24 9.34
C PRO A 101 -1.59 -16.58 10.66
N VAL A 102 -1.59 -15.25 10.67
CA VAL A 102 -1.44 -14.47 11.90
C VAL A 102 -2.79 -14.49 12.62
N SER A 103 -2.84 -15.13 13.79
CA SER A 103 -4.03 -15.21 14.63
C SER A 103 -4.32 -13.88 15.34
N ASP A 104 -5.61 -13.52 15.36
CA ASP A 104 -6.18 -12.39 16.10
C ASP A 104 -6.02 -12.64 17.61
N GLY A 105 -4.91 -12.16 18.16
CA GLY A 105 -4.65 -12.13 19.60
C GLY A 105 -4.44 -10.70 20.04
N GLU A 106 -5.29 -10.26 20.97
CA GLU A 106 -5.33 -8.92 21.57
C GLU A 106 -3.94 -8.54 22.13
N ARG A 107 -3.14 -7.85 21.32
CA ARG A 107 -1.87 -7.25 21.74
C ARG A 107 -2.13 -5.78 22.03
N THR A 108 -2.18 -5.43 23.32
CA THR A 108 -2.22 -4.04 23.79
C THR A 108 -1.06 -3.25 23.17
N PRO A 109 -1.31 -2.18 22.39
CA PRO A 109 -0.25 -1.39 21.77
C PRO A 109 0.71 -0.81 22.81
N ARG A 110 2.01 -0.75 22.49
CA ARG A 110 2.92 0.18 23.18
C ARG A 110 2.29 1.58 23.16
N SER A 111 2.28 2.25 24.31
CA SER A 111 1.56 3.50 24.51
C SER A 111 1.95 4.55 23.46
N GLY A 112 1.03 4.83 22.54
CA GLY A 112 1.08 5.98 21.62
C GLY A 112 1.27 5.69 20.13
N ILE A 113 1.56 4.46 19.69
CA ILE A 113 1.70 4.12 18.26
C ILE A 113 0.55 3.20 17.84
N ARG A 114 -0.16 3.61 16.78
CA ARG A 114 -1.22 2.83 16.12
C ARG A 114 -0.77 2.44 14.73
N VAL A 115 -1.06 1.20 14.33
CA VAL A 115 -0.81 0.71 12.97
C VAL A 115 -2.17 0.50 12.32
N LEU A 116 -2.53 1.38 11.39
CA LEU A 116 -3.77 1.27 10.63
C LEU A 116 -3.48 0.64 9.26
N SER A 117 -4.41 -0.16 8.75
CA SER A 117 -4.31 -0.78 7.43
C SER A 117 -5.66 -0.77 6.72
N SER A 118 -5.65 -0.65 5.39
CA SER A 118 -6.85 -0.93 4.59
C SER A 118 -7.25 -2.41 4.77
N PRO A 119 -8.52 -2.77 4.49
CA PRO A 119 -8.94 -4.16 4.52
C PRO A 119 -8.21 -5.05 3.49
N GLN A 120 -7.58 -4.48 2.45
CA GLN A 120 -6.93 -5.26 1.38
C GLN A 120 -5.76 -6.11 1.90
N THR A 121 -5.75 -7.39 1.52
CA THR A 121 -4.70 -8.38 1.89
C THR A 121 -3.28 -7.86 1.69
N ARG A 122 -2.95 -7.29 0.51
CA ARG A 122 -1.63 -6.68 0.24
C ARG A 122 -1.22 -5.58 1.24
N THR A 123 -2.17 -4.80 1.75
CA THR A 123 -1.87 -3.72 2.72
C THR A 123 -1.63 -4.30 4.12
N ARG A 124 -2.44 -5.28 4.52
CA ARG A 124 -2.29 -6.02 5.79
C ARG A 124 -0.98 -6.78 5.85
N GLU A 125 -0.62 -7.48 4.77
CA GLU A 125 0.67 -8.18 4.64
C GLU A 125 1.85 -7.20 4.66
N THR A 126 1.68 -5.99 4.13
CA THR A 126 2.72 -4.94 4.21
C THR A 126 2.89 -4.41 5.63
N ALA A 127 1.79 -4.27 6.38
CA ALA A 127 1.79 -3.75 7.74
C ALA A 127 2.25 -4.78 8.80
N ALA A 128 2.07 -6.08 8.53
CA ALA A 128 2.33 -7.16 9.49
C ALA A 128 3.74 -7.16 10.09
N PRO A 129 4.84 -7.02 9.32
CA PRO A 129 6.17 -6.96 9.90
C PRO A 129 6.39 -5.77 10.83
N LEU A 130 5.79 -4.61 10.51
CA LEU A 130 5.90 -3.41 11.35
C LEU A 130 5.11 -3.59 12.65
N ALA A 131 3.88 -4.08 12.56
CA ALA A 131 3.05 -4.39 13.72
C ALA A 131 3.74 -5.37 14.67
N GLN A 132 4.36 -6.42 14.13
CA GLN A 132 5.15 -7.38 14.91
C GLN A 132 6.32 -6.71 15.63
N LYS A 133 7.14 -5.92 14.92
CA LYS A 133 8.32 -5.23 15.51
C LYS A 133 7.93 -4.22 16.58
N LEU A 134 6.78 -3.57 16.43
CA LEU A 134 6.25 -2.60 17.40
C LEU A 134 5.46 -3.26 18.54
N ALA A 135 5.21 -4.58 18.47
CA ALA A 135 4.28 -5.28 19.33
C ALA A 135 2.90 -4.59 19.39
N ALA A 136 2.40 -4.14 18.24
CA ALA A 136 1.12 -3.46 18.07
C ALA A 136 0.13 -4.35 17.30
N ALA A 137 -1.16 -4.18 17.56
CA ALA A 137 -2.20 -4.72 16.69
C ALA A 137 -2.32 -3.90 15.39
N ILE A 138 -2.73 -4.56 14.30
CA ILE A 138 -3.19 -3.87 13.10
C ILE A 138 -4.67 -3.52 13.31
N GLU A 139 -4.99 -2.25 13.21
CA GLU A 139 -6.35 -1.75 13.19
C GLU A 139 -6.80 -1.62 11.73
N ILE A 140 -7.88 -2.31 11.36
CA ILE A 140 -8.45 -2.18 10.01
C ILE A 140 -9.24 -0.88 9.95
N ALA A 141 -8.94 -0.06 8.94
CA ALA A 141 -9.61 1.20 8.67
C ALA A 141 -10.19 1.13 7.26
N ASP A 142 -11.50 0.92 7.17
CA ASP A 142 -12.23 0.82 5.91
C ASP A 142 -12.17 2.14 5.13
N GLU A 143 -12.03 3.26 5.83
CA GLU A 143 -11.95 4.62 5.28
C GLU A 143 -10.76 4.78 4.33
N ILE A 144 -9.65 4.08 4.59
CA ILE A 144 -8.44 4.13 3.74
C ILE A 144 -8.38 3.00 2.71
N ASP A 145 -9.50 2.32 2.46
CA ASP A 145 -9.58 1.30 1.42
C ASP A 145 -9.36 1.88 0.01
N GLU A 146 -8.95 1.01 -0.93
CA GLU A 146 -8.68 1.38 -2.32
C GLU A 146 -9.94 1.89 -3.02
N ILE A 147 -9.76 2.65 -4.11
CA ILE A 147 -10.88 3.07 -4.96
C ILE A 147 -11.62 1.84 -5.52
N GLU A 148 -12.96 1.85 -5.44
CA GLU A 148 -13.79 0.87 -6.15
C GLU A 148 -13.81 1.20 -7.66
N PHE A 149 -13.16 0.36 -8.45
CA PHE A 149 -13.03 0.56 -9.90
C PHE A 149 -14.16 -0.11 -10.72
N GLY A 150 -15.10 -0.80 -10.07
CA GLY A 150 -16.28 -1.37 -10.72
C GLY A 150 -15.90 -2.34 -11.84
N ALA A 151 -16.46 -2.12 -13.04
CA ALA A 151 -16.21 -2.98 -14.22
C ALA A 151 -14.74 -2.98 -14.69
N TRP A 152 -13.90 -2.09 -14.19
CA TRP A 152 -12.47 -2.10 -14.48
C TRP A 152 -11.66 -3.00 -13.55
N THR A 153 -12.21 -3.37 -12.40
CA THR A 153 -11.56 -4.24 -11.42
C THR A 153 -11.20 -5.58 -12.06
N GLY A 154 -9.91 -5.94 -12.03
CA GLY A 154 -9.40 -7.20 -12.58
C GLY A 154 -9.02 -7.18 -14.06
N ARG A 155 -9.29 -6.09 -14.79
CA ARG A 155 -8.82 -5.94 -16.18
C ARG A 155 -7.32 -5.65 -16.24
N ALA A 156 -6.65 -6.22 -17.23
CA ALA A 156 -5.27 -5.93 -17.54
C ALA A 156 -5.14 -4.50 -18.11
N PHE A 157 -4.05 -3.81 -17.79
CA PHE A 157 -3.86 -2.43 -18.25
C PHE A 157 -3.84 -2.31 -19.77
N ALA A 158 -3.33 -3.32 -20.47
CA ALA A 158 -3.32 -3.38 -21.93
C ALA A 158 -4.73 -3.40 -22.56
N GLU A 159 -5.77 -3.76 -21.79
CA GLU A 159 -7.16 -3.74 -22.27
C GLU A 159 -7.78 -2.35 -22.23
N PHE A 160 -7.09 -1.34 -21.67
CA PHE A 160 -7.62 0.02 -21.56
C PHE A 160 -7.13 0.99 -22.63
N ASP A 161 -6.16 0.60 -23.47
CA ASP A 161 -5.55 1.49 -24.46
C ASP A 161 -6.59 2.09 -25.44
N SER A 162 -7.69 1.38 -25.68
CA SER A 162 -8.81 1.82 -26.52
C SER A 162 -10.08 2.17 -25.74
N ASP A 163 -10.06 2.15 -24.41
CA ASP A 163 -11.23 2.42 -23.57
C ASP A 163 -11.40 3.94 -23.37
N PRO A 164 -12.38 4.60 -24.00
CA PRO A 164 -12.55 6.05 -23.91
C PRO A 164 -12.88 6.51 -22.48
N ALA A 165 -13.55 5.66 -21.68
CA ALA A 165 -13.83 5.99 -20.29
C ALA A 165 -12.55 5.96 -19.44
N TRP A 166 -11.62 5.06 -19.75
CA TRP A 166 -10.29 5.04 -19.12
C TRP A 166 -9.47 6.28 -19.48
N VAL A 167 -9.49 6.71 -20.74
CA VAL A 167 -8.84 7.94 -21.18
C VAL A 167 -9.43 9.16 -20.46
N ALA A 168 -10.76 9.28 -20.44
CA ALA A 168 -11.46 10.36 -19.74
C ALA A 168 -11.13 10.37 -18.23
N TRP A 169 -11.12 9.20 -17.60
CA TRP A 169 -10.72 9.08 -16.19
C TRP A 169 -9.31 9.59 -15.94
N ASN A 170 -8.33 9.22 -16.77
CA ASN A 170 -6.97 9.69 -16.58
C ASN A 170 -6.78 11.18 -16.91
N ALA A 171 -7.61 11.75 -17.77
CA ALA A 171 -7.62 13.18 -18.06
C ALA A 171 -8.25 14.01 -16.92
N GLU A 172 -9.37 13.56 -16.36
CA GLU A 172 -10.20 14.34 -15.43
C GLU A 172 -10.68 13.51 -14.22
N ARG A 173 -9.72 12.96 -13.44
CA ARG A 173 -10.02 12.10 -12.28
C ARG A 173 -10.94 12.71 -11.22
N ALA A 174 -10.99 14.04 -11.12
CA ALA A 174 -11.82 14.73 -10.14
C ALA A 174 -13.32 14.59 -10.42
N THR A 175 -13.71 14.46 -11.69
CA THR A 175 -15.11 14.47 -12.16
C THR A 175 -15.51 13.18 -12.85
N ALA A 176 -14.57 12.48 -13.48
CA ALA A 176 -14.81 11.18 -14.09
C ALA A 176 -15.13 10.09 -13.06
N ARG A 177 -15.72 8.99 -13.53
CA ARG A 177 -16.10 7.85 -12.68
C ARG A 177 -15.78 6.53 -13.38
N PRO A 178 -15.20 5.53 -12.69
CA PRO A 178 -15.09 4.17 -13.21
C PRO A 178 -16.51 3.61 -13.43
N PRO A 179 -16.77 2.86 -14.52
CA PRO A 179 -18.08 2.28 -14.75
C PRO A 179 -18.49 1.35 -13.61
N GLY A 180 -19.56 1.69 -12.89
CA GLY A 180 -20.02 0.95 -11.71
C GLY A 180 -19.10 1.05 -10.48
N GLY A 181 -18.12 1.96 -10.48
CA GLY A 181 -17.20 2.21 -9.38
C GLY A 181 -17.55 3.47 -8.58
N GLU A 182 -16.61 3.94 -7.76
CA GLU A 182 -16.70 5.21 -7.02
C GLU A 182 -15.88 6.33 -7.68
N SER A 183 -16.31 7.56 -7.48
CA SER A 183 -15.61 8.78 -7.87
C SER A 183 -14.47 9.11 -6.89
N MET A 184 -13.52 9.94 -7.34
CA MET A 184 -12.45 10.42 -6.46
C MET A 184 -12.98 11.23 -5.28
N GLY A 185 -14.06 11.99 -5.48
CA GLY A 185 -14.70 12.76 -4.40
C GLY A 185 -15.34 11.87 -3.33
N GLU A 186 -16.00 10.78 -3.72
CA GLU A 186 -16.52 9.78 -2.77
C GLU A 186 -15.36 9.10 -2.01
N ALA A 187 -14.28 8.72 -2.71
CA ALA A 187 -13.11 8.12 -2.06
C ALA A 187 -12.43 9.07 -1.06
N GLN A 188 -12.35 10.37 -1.36
CA GLN A 188 -11.79 11.38 -0.45
C GLN A 188 -12.70 11.73 0.73
N ALA A 189 -14.01 11.54 0.59
CA ALA A 189 -14.98 11.86 1.63
C ALA A 189 -15.08 10.77 2.73
N ARG A 190 -14.50 9.59 2.48
CA ARG A 190 -14.31 8.52 3.48
C ARG A 190 -13.07 8.82 4.31
#